data_AF-A0A8J6G2W6-F1
#
_entry.id   AF-A0A8J6G2W6-F1
#
_cell.length_a   1.000
_cell.length_b   1.000
_cell.length_c   1.000
_cell.angle_alpha   90.00
_cell.angle_beta   90.00
_cell.angle_gamma   90.00
#
_symmetry.space_group_name_H-M   'P 1'
#
loop_
_entity.id
_entity.type
_entity.pdbx_description
1 polymer ?
#
loop_
_entity_poly.entity_id
_entity_poly.type
_entity_poly.pdbx_seq_one_letter_code
_entity_poly.pdbx_strand_id
1 'polypeptide(L)'
;MCSGGQWYRDSLPGHSVALCLSVAFKSKATNDEIFSILKDVPNPNQDDDNDEGFSFNPLKIEVFVQTLLHLAAKSFSHSFSALAKFHEVFKTLAESDEGKLHVLRVMFEVWRNHPQMIAVLVDKMIRTQIVDCAAVANWIFSSELSRDFTRLFVWEILHSTIRKMNKHVLKIQKELEEAKEKLARQHKRRSDDDDRSSDRKDGALEEQIERLQEKVESAQSEQKNLFLVIFQRFIMILTEHLARCETDGTSILTPWYKNCIERLQQIFLQHHQIIQQYMMTLENLLFTAELDPHILAVFQQFCALQA
;
A
#
# COMPACT_ATOMS: atom_id res chain seq x y z
N MET A 1 35.99 28.56 -5.65
CA MET A 1 35.23 28.09 -4.47
C MET A 1 34.04 27.25 -4.93
N CYS A 2 34.27 26.03 -5.45
CA CYS A 2 33.22 25.06 -5.81
C CYS A 2 33.68 23.61 -5.55
N SER A 3 34.51 23.39 -4.54
CA SER A 3 35.05 22.07 -4.24
C SER A 3 34.29 21.40 -3.09
N GLY A 4 33.75 22.16 -2.13
CA GLY A 4 33.11 21.63 -0.92
C GLY A 4 31.83 20.80 -1.14
N GLY A 5 31.12 21.00 -2.26
CA GLY A 5 29.92 20.23 -2.58
C GLY A 5 30.19 18.86 -3.20
N GLN A 6 31.40 18.61 -3.69
CA GLN A 6 31.79 17.31 -4.26
C GLN A 6 32.26 16.37 -3.13
N TRP A 7 33.10 16.87 -2.21
CA TRP A 7 33.60 16.10 -1.05
C TRP A 7 32.48 15.60 -0.12
N TYR A 8 31.41 16.39 0.06
CA TYR A 8 30.26 15.99 0.89
C TYR A 8 29.38 14.93 0.23
N ARG A 9 29.46 14.76 -1.10
CA ARG A 9 28.69 13.74 -1.83
C ARG A 9 29.34 12.37 -1.75
N ASP A 10 30.67 12.32 -1.79
CA ASP A 10 31.44 11.07 -1.73
C ASP A 10 31.43 10.44 -0.33
N SER A 11 31.09 11.20 0.72
CA SER A 11 30.98 10.72 2.10
C SER A 11 29.60 10.14 2.46
N LEU A 12 28.62 10.16 1.55
CA LEU A 12 27.29 9.62 1.83
C LEU A 12 27.33 8.07 1.85
N PRO A 13 26.64 7.43 2.82
CA PRO A 13 26.54 5.97 2.86
C PRO A 13 26.05 5.41 1.51
N GLY A 14 26.74 4.40 1.00
CA GLY A 14 26.37 3.74 -0.26
C GLY A 14 26.63 4.55 -1.54
N HIS A 15 27.33 5.70 -1.47
CA HIS A 15 27.62 6.53 -2.66
C HIS A 15 28.34 5.76 -3.78
N SER A 16 29.39 5.01 -3.44
CA SER A 16 30.13 4.19 -4.41
C SER A 16 29.24 3.16 -5.10
N VAL A 17 28.35 2.52 -4.33
CA VAL A 17 27.38 1.54 -4.85
C VAL A 17 26.36 2.20 -5.76
N ALA A 18 25.85 3.38 -5.41
CA ALA A 18 24.94 4.14 -6.27
C ALA A 18 25.58 4.50 -7.63
N LEU A 19 26.88 4.83 -7.65
CA LEU A 19 27.63 5.03 -8.90
C LEU A 19 27.74 3.74 -9.72
N CYS A 20 28.06 2.61 -9.08
CA CYS A 20 28.10 1.30 -9.75
C CYS A 20 26.74 0.91 -10.33
N LEU A 21 25.65 1.08 -9.58
CA LEU A 21 24.28 0.88 -10.05
C LEU A 21 23.95 1.79 -11.23
N SER A 22 24.38 3.05 -11.21
CA SER A 22 24.15 4.00 -12.30
C SER A 22 24.78 3.54 -13.60
N VAL A 23 26.01 3.03 -13.54
CA VAL A 23 26.71 2.44 -14.68
C VAL A 23 26.00 1.18 -15.16
N ALA A 24 25.67 0.26 -14.24
CA ALA A 24 25.01 -1.01 -14.54
C ALA A 24 23.65 -0.82 -15.23
N PHE A 25 22.82 0.11 -14.74
CA PHE A 25 21.54 0.41 -15.38
C PHE A 25 21.71 0.95 -16.81
N LYS A 26 22.71 1.82 -17.04
CA LYS A 26 23.02 2.36 -18.38
C LYS A 26 23.55 1.29 -19.33
N SER A 27 24.30 0.30 -18.82
CA SER A 27 24.77 -0.85 -19.59
C SER A 27 23.72 -1.97 -19.74
N LYS A 28 22.45 -1.71 -19.36
CA LYS A 28 21.31 -2.63 -19.46
C LYS A 28 21.44 -3.89 -18.60
N ALA A 29 22.01 -3.78 -17.41
CA ALA A 29 22.22 -4.89 -16.50
C ALA A 29 20.99 -5.78 -16.22
N THR A 30 21.25 -7.04 -15.85
CA THR A 30 20.26 -8.05 -15.41
C THR A 30 19.92 -7.89 -13.92
N ASN A 31 18.89 -8.59 -13.43
CA ASN A 31 18.57 -8.61 -11.99
C ASN A 31 19.75 -9.15 -11.16
N ASP A 32 20.40 -10.23 -11.63
CA ASP A 32 21.53 -10.86 -10.94
C ASP A 32 22.73 -9.92 -10.79
N GLU A 33 23.04 -9.14 -11.82
CA GLU A 33 24.11 -8.14 -11.78
C GLU A 33 23.78 -7.04 -10.75
N ILE A 34 22.53 -6.59 -10.70
CA ILE A 34 22.08 -5.62 -9.69
C ILE A 34 22.15 -6.22 -8.29
N PHE A 35 21.69 -7.46 -8.09
CA PHE A 35 21.82 -8.14 -6.80
C PHE A 35 23.28 -8.30 -6.38
N SER A 36 24.17 -8.62 -7.32
CA SER A 36 25.60 -8.73 -7.04
C SER A 36 26.18 -7.41 -6.53
N ILE A 37 25.80 -6.29 -7.15
CA ILE A 37 26.25 -4.95 -6.71
C ILE A 37 25.68 -4.61 -5.32
N LEU A 38 24.42 -5.00 -5.06
CA LEU A 38 23.76 -4.73 -3.79
C LEU A 38 24.26 -5.61 -2.63
N LYS A 39 25.04 -6.67 -2.89
CA LYS A 39 25.63 -7.49 -1.81
C LYS A 39 26.60 -6.68 -0.95
N ASP A 40 27.33 -5.75 -1.56
CA ASP A 40 28.39 -4.97 -0.91
C ASP A 40 27.86 -3.81 -0.05
N VAL A 41 26.54 -3.62 0.02
CA VAL A 41 25.92 -2.54 0.81
C VAL A 41 25.81 -2.99 2.28
N PRO A 42 26.43 -2.25 3.23
CA PRO A 42 26.32 -2.58 4.65
C PRO A 42 24.87 -2.42 5.12
N ASN A 43 24.44 -3.26 6.07
CA ASN A 43 23.13 -3.08 6.70
C ASN A 43 23.29 -2.20 7.95
N PRO A 44 22.74 -0.98 7.98
CA PRO A 44 22.81 -0.13 9.18
C PRO A 44 22.02 -0.69 10.36
N ASN A 45 21.17 -1.70 10.13
CA ASN A 45 20.37 -2.37 11.17
C ASN A 45 21.02 -3.69 11.67
N GLN A 46 22.19 -4.09 11.15
CA GLN A 46 22.90 -5.26 11.65
C GLN A 46 23.80 -4.85 12.82
N ASP A 47 23.53 -5.40 14.01
CA ASP A 47 24.50 -5.46 15.09
C ASP A 47 25.50 -6.60 14.81
N ASP A 48 26.76 -6.44 15.22
CA ASP A 48 27.87 -7.37 14.94
C ASP A 48 27.64 -8.83 15.43
N ASP A 49 26.61 -9.08 16.25
CA ASP A 49 26.30 -10.37 16.88
C ASP A 49 25.10 -11.13 16.26
N ASN A 50 24.41 -10.61 15.23
CA ASN A 50 23.25 -11.27 14.61
C ASN A 50 23.55 -11.77 13.19
N ASP A 51 24.22 -12.92 13.14
CA ASP A 51 24.42 -13.70 11.91
C ASP A 51 23.34 -14.79 11.86
N GLU A 52 22.17 -14.48 11.26
CA GLU A 52 21.26 -15.42 10.59
C GLU A 52 19.90 -14.77 10.27
N GLY A 53 19.78 -14.15 9.10
CA GLY A 53 18.48 -13.77 8.53
C GLY A 53 18.58 -12.82 7.34
N PHE A 54 17.68 -12.97 6.37
CA PHE A 54 17.39 -11.94 5.35
C PHE A 54 16.79 -10.70 6.05
N SER A 55 17.64 -9.94 6.74
CA SER A 55 17.25 -8.74 7.47
C SER A 55 16.94 -7.60 6.51
N PHE A 56 15.87 -6.86 6.78
CA PHE A 56 15.55 -5.62 6.10
C PHE A 56 16.78 -4.69 6.09
N ASN A 57 17.24 -4.32 4.90
CA ASN A 57 18.37 -3.41 4.71
C ASN A 57 17.88 -2.11 4.05
N PRO A 58 17.69 -1.03 4.83
CA PRO A 58 17.18 0.24 4.31
C PRO A 58 18.13 0.87 3.28
N LEU A 59 19.45 0.78 3.50
CA LEU A 59 20.42 1.40 2.59
C LEU A 59 20.43 0.73 1.22
N LYS A 60 20.23 -0.60 1.12
CA LYS A 60 20.08 -1.31 -0.16
C LYS A 60 18.89 -0.79 -0.95
N ILE A 61 17.75 -0.62 -0.29
CA ILE A 61 16.55 -0.06 -0.92
C ILE A 61 16.81 1.37 -1.35
N GLU A 62 17.42 2.19 -0.49
CA GLU A 62 17.67 3.60 -0.76
C GLU A 62 18.52 3.80 -2.02
N VAL A 63 19.71 3.20 -2.08
CA VAL A 63 20.60 3.37 -3.24
C VAL A 63 20.00 2.77 -4.52
N PHE A 64 19.28 1.66 -4.43
CA PHE A 64 18.59 1.04 -5.56
C PHE A 64 17.47 1.93 -6.11
N VAL A 65 16.53 2.32 -5.24
CA VAL A 65 15.34 3.09 -5.64
C VAL A 65 15.71 4.48 -6.10
N GLN A 66 16.60 5.19 -5.39
CA GLN A 66 17.07 6.52 -5.82
C GLN A 66 17.72 6.45 -7.21
N THR A 67 18.65 5.52 -7.41
CA THR A 67 19.40 5.43 -8.68
C THR A 67 18.49 5.02 -9.84
N LEU A 68 17.63 4.02 -9.63
CA LEU A 68 16.73 3.53 -10.68
C LEU A 68 15.72 4.60 -11.10
N LEU A 69 15.06 5.26 -10.13
CA LEU A 69 14.07 6.29 -10.42
C LEU A 69 14.71 7.54 -11.04
N HIS A 70 15.92 7.91 -10.63
CA HIS A 70 16.66 9.01 -11.25
C HIS A 70 16.95 8.75 -12.73
N LEU A 71 17.43 7.56 -13.08
CA LEU A 71 17.70 7.21 -14.49
C LEU A 71 16.42 7.04 -15.32
N ALA A 72 15.32 6.66 -14.69
CA ALA A 72 14.03 6.52 -15.32
C ALA A 72 13.15 7.79 -15.24
N ALA A 73 13.72 8.94 -14.88
CA ALA A 73 12.99 10.18 -14.63
C ALA A 73 12.44 10.90 -15.87
N LYS A 74 12.79 10.42 -17.08
CA LYS A 74 12.44 11.09 -18.34
C LYS A 74 10.93 11.15 -18.61
N SER A 75 10.19 10.10 -18.28
CA SER A 75 8.73 10.07 -18.42
C SER A 75 8.12 8.92 -17.61
N PHE A 76 6.80 8.95 -17.41
CA PHE A 76 6.06 7.87 -16.74
C PHE A 76 6.35 6.50 -17.35
N SER A 77 6.39 6.41 -18.69
CA SER A 77 6.68 5.15 -19.39
C SER A 77 8.07 4.61 -19.06
N HIS A 78 9.10 5.47 -18.95
CA HIS A 78 10.44 5.02 -18.55
C HIS A 78 10.43 4.48 -17.12
N SER A 79 9.79 5.17 -16.19
CA SER A 79 9.68 4.72 -14.80
C SER A 79 8.90 3.40 -14.69
N PHE A 80 7.81 3.22 -15.44
CA PHE A 80 7.06 1.96 -15.44
C PHE A 80 7.84 0.80 -16.04
N SER A 81 8.58 1.03 -17.13
CA SER A 81 9.45 0.02 -17.71
C SER A 81 10.61 -0.34 -16.77
N ALA A 82 11.14 0.62 -16.03
CA ALA A 82 12.16 0.39 -15.01
C ALA A 82 11.64 -0.47 -13.86
N LEU A 83 10.47 -0.13 -13.29
CA LEU A 83 9.81 -0.95 -12.26
C LEU A 83 9.51 -2.38 -12.75
N ALA A 84 9.10 -2.53 -14.02
CA ALA A 84 8.82 -3.85 -14.58
C ALA A 84 10.10 -4.67 -14.82
N LYS A 85 11.17 -4.03 -15.33
CA LYS A 85 12.45 -4.71 -15.62
C LYS A 85 13.10 -5.25 -14.35
N PHE A 86 13.09 -4.47 -13.26
CA PHE A 86 13.71 -4.83 -11.99
C PHE A 86 12.69 -5.24 -10.92
N HIS A 87 11.54 -5.77 -11.34
CA HIS A 87 10.45 -6.16 -10.44
C HIS A 87 10.90 -7.19 -9.40
N GLU A 88 11.72 -8.17 -9.81
CA GLU A 88 12.30 -9.18 -8.93
C GLU A 88 13.14 -8.56 -7.81
N VAL A 89 14.00 -7.59 -8.14
CA VAL A 89 14.81 -6.86 -7.15
C VAL A 89 13.92 -6.12 -6.15
N PHE A 90 12.85 -5.49 -6.62
CA PHE A 90 11.87 -4.87 -5.72
C PHE A 90 11.20 -5.90 -4.81
N LYS A 91 10.79 -7.06 -5.34
CA LYS A 91 10.11 -8.11 -4.55
C LYS A 91 11.02 -8.67 -3.45
N THR A 92 12.30 -8.85 -3.73
CA THR A 92 13.28 -9.30 -2.74
C THR A 92 13.61 -8.23 -1.72
N LEU A 93 13.82 -6.98 -2.14
CA LEU A 93 14.18 -5.91 -1.21
C LEU A 93 13.00 -5.43 -0.34
N ALA A 94 11.76 -5.55 -0.83
CA ALA A 94 10.54 -5.10 -0.16
C ALA A 94 9.61 -6.27 0.21
N GLU A 95 10.19 -7.40 0.62
CA GLU A 95 9.42 -8.55 1.11
C GLU A 95 8.75 -8.23 2.46
N SER A 96 9.50 -7.59 3.37
CA SER A 96 8.99 -7.14 4.67
C SER A 96 8.13 -5.88 4.57
N ASP A 97 7.24 -5.68 5.55
CA ASP A 97 6.39 -4.48 5.63
C ASP A 97 7.22 -3.20 5.80
N GLU A 98 8.33 -3.28 6.55
CA GLU A 98 9.32 -2.20 6.67
C GLU A 98 9.96 -1.89 5.31
N GLY A 99 10.29 -2.92 4.54
CA GLY A 99 10.79 -2.80 3.17
C GLY A 99 9.83 -2.03 2.26
N LYS A 100 8.54 -2.39 2.28
CA LYS A 100 7.50 -1.72 1.49
C LYS A 100 7.36 -0.24 1.88
N LEU A 101 7.32 0.05 3.18
CA LEU A 101 7.24 1.44 3.68
C LEU A 101 8.47 2.24 3.29
N HIS A 102 9.65 1.63 3.37
CA HIS A 102 10.90 2.29 3.01
C HIS A 102 11.00 2.57 1.50
N VAL A 103 10.53 1.66 0.64
CA VAL A 103 10.39 1.92 -0.81
C VAL A 103 9.52 3.15 -1.07
N LEU A 104 8.37 3.27 -0.38
CA LEU A 104 7.47 4.42 -0.52
C LEU A 104 8.13 5.71 -0.04
N ARG A 105 8.86 5.66 1.07
CA ARG A 105 9.61 6.79 1.62
C ARG A 105 10.67 7.30 0.65
N VAL A 106 11.54 6.42 0.15
CA VAL A 106 12.61 6.79 -0.78
C VAL A 106 12.02 7.30 -2.11
N MET A 107 10.96 6.66 -2.62
CA MET A 107 10.25 7.13 -3.81
C MET A 107 9.69 8.55 -3.62
N PHE A 108 9.13 8.84 -2.43
CA PHE A 108 8.64 10.17 -2.08
C PHE A 108 9.75 11.20 -2.04
N GLU A 109 10.89 10.89 -1.42
CA GLU A 109 12.05 11.79 -1.35
C GLU A 109 12.56 12.19 -2.75
N VAL A 110 12.60 11.22 -3.69
CA VAL A 110 12.97 11.46 -5.09
C VAL A 110 11.95 12.34 -5.82
N TRP A 111 10.65 12.11 -5.59
CA TRP A 111 9.57 12.70 -6.40
C TRP A 111 8.69 13.72 -5.68
N ARG A 112 9.06 14.20 -4.49
CA ARG A 112 8.27 15.15 -3.67
C ARG A 112 7.81 16.41 -4.41
N ASN A 113 8.58 16.84 -5.41
CA ASN A 113 8.27 18.01 -6.25
C ASN A 113 7.38 17.69 -7.46
N HIS A 114 6.99 16.42 -7.64
CA HIS A 114 6.14 15.94 -8.74
C HIS A 114 5.01 15.01 -8.22
N PRO A 115 3.95 15.56 -7.60
CA PRO A 115 2.86 14.78 -7.01
C PRO A 115 2.18 13.78 -7.95
N GLN A 116 2.01 14.15 -9.23
CA GLN A 116 1.43 13.25 -10.23
C GLN A 116 2.31 12.00 -10.48
N MET A 117 3.65 12.15 -10.47
CA MET A 117 4.57 11.02 -10.60
C MET A 117 4.44 10.08 -9.40
N ILE A 118 4.40 10.63 -8.18
CA ILE A 118 4.17 9.85 -6.95
C ILE A 118 2.89 9.02 -7.10
N ALA A 119 1.79 9.66 -7.50
CA ALA A 119 0.50 8.98 -7.61
C ALA A 119 0.54 7.80 -8.60
N VAL A 120 1.15 7.98 -9.78
CA VAL A 120 1.23 6.91 -10.78
C VAL A 120 2.24 5.82 -10.43
N LEU A 121 3.32 6.14 -9.70
CA LEU A 121 4.28 5.15 -9.19
C LEU A 121 3.65 4.29 -8.09
N VAL A 122 2.99 4.90 -7.10
CA VAL A 122 2.26 4.15 -6.05
C VAL A 122 1.22 3.23 -6.69
N ASP A 123 0.45 3.76 -7.64
CA ASP A 123 -0.55 3.00 -8.37
C ASP A 123 0.05 1.82 -9.16
N LYS A 124 1.22 2.01 -9.78
CA LYS A 124 1.96 0.95 -10.47
C LYS A 124 2.51 -0.10 -9.48
N MET A 125 3.11 0.34 -8.37
CA MET A 125 3.70 -0.53 -7.35
C MET A 125 2.65 -1.43 -6.67
N ILE A 126 1.43 -0.92 -6.42
CA ILE A 126 0.31 -1.74 -5.92
C ILE A 126 -0.06 -2.80 -6.96
N ARG A 127 -0.25 -2.42 -8.23
CA ARG A 127 -0.67 -3.34 -9.29
C ARG A 127 0.35 -4.44 -9.59
N THR A 128 1.63 -4.16 -9.37
CA THR A 128 2.71 -5.14 -9.52
C THR A 128 3.10 -5.79 -8.19
N GLN A 129 2.33 -5.59 -7.12
CA GLN A 129 2.57 -6.19 -5.80
C GLN A 129 3.98 -5.94 -5.23
N ILE A 130 4.58 -4.79 -5.58
CA ILE A 130 5.81 -4.30 -4.93
C ILE A 130 5.47 -3.83 -3.52
N VAL A 131 4.33 -3.14 -3.38
CA VAL A 131 3.73 -2.79 -2.09
C VAL A 131 2.26 -3.19 -2.11
N ASP A 132 1.67 -3.36 -0.93
CA ASP A 132 0.24 -3.61 -0.77
C ASP A 132 -0.51 -2.33 -0.34
N CYS A 133 -1.84 -2.43 -0.26
CA CYS A 133 -2.68 -1.28 0.10
C CYS A 133 -2.46 -0.83 1.55
N ALA A 134 -2.12 -1.74 2.45
CA ALA A 134 -1.90 -1.45 3.86
C ALA A 134 -0.61 -0.63 4.07
N ALA A 135 0.48 -0.98 3.37
CA ALA A 135 1.71 -0.21 3.37
C ALA A 135 1.47 1.22 2.88
N VAL A 136 0.69 1.40 1.81
CA VAL A 136 0.34 2.73 1.31
C VAL A 136 -0.52 3.50 2.30
N ALA A 137 -1.51 2.87 2.94
CA ALA A 137 -2.30 3.51 3.98
C ALA A 137 -1.41 3.98 5.14
N ASN A 138 -0.53 3.13 5.65
CA ASN A 138 0.41 3.51 6.71
C ASN A 138 1.36 4.64 6.29
N TRP A 139 1.88 4.61 5.06
CA TRP A 139 2.74 5.67 4.53
C TRP A 139 2.03 7.04 4.41
N ILE A 140 0.74 7.06 4.08
CA ILE A 140 -0.05 8.31 4.01
C ILE A 140 -0.09 9.04 5.36
N PHE A 141 -0.10 8.30 6.46
CA PHE A 141 -0.10 8.83 7.83
C PHE A 141 1.31 8.88 8.46
N SER A 142 2.36 8.66 7.67
CA SER A 142 3.74 8.70 8.15
C SER A 142 4.21 10.12 8.46
N SER A 143 5.25 10.22 9.28
CA SER A 143 5.86 11.50 9.66
C SER A 143 6.42 12.27 8.46
N GLU A 144 6.86 11.55 7.43
CA GLU A 144 7.47 12.06 6.22
C GLU A 144 6.46 12.80 5.34
N LEU A 145 5.19 12.42 5.40
CA LEU A 145 4.08 13.07 4.70
C LEU A 145 3.38 14.15 5.55
N SER A 146 3.74 14.32 6.82
CA SER A 146 3.07 15.25 7.74
C SER A 146 2.89 16.66 7.18
N ARG A 147 3.92 17.19 6.51
CA ARG A 147 3.91 18.54 5.90
C ARG A 147 3.03 18.64 4.67
N ASP A 148 2.82 17.53 3.98
CA ASP A 148 2.05 17.43 2.75
C ASP A 148 0.64 16.85 2.98
N PHE A 149 0.33 16.42 4.20
CA PHE A 149 -0.89 15.69 4.58
C PHE A 149 -2.19 16.38 4.16
N THR A 150 -2.22 17.72 4.18
CA THR A 150 -3.42 18.50 3.79
C THR A 150 -3.55 18.71 2.29
N ARG A 151 -2.57 18.27 1.48
CA ARG A 151 -2.58 18.44 0.01
C ARG A 151 -3.42 17.37 -0.67
N LEU A 152 -4.08 17.74 -1.76
CA LEU A 152 -5.02 16.88 -2.48
C LEU A 152 -4.43 15.54 -2.93
N PHE A 153 -3.21 15.54 -3.45
CA PHE A 153 -2.60 14.32 -4.03
C PHE A 153 -2.47 13.17 -3.02
N VAL A 154 -2.28 13.47 -1.72
CA VAL A 154 -2.23 12.47 -0.64
C VAL A 154 -3.55 11.70 -0.61
N TRP A 155 -4.67 12.42 -0.61
CA TRP A 155 -6.00 11.84 -0.57
C TRP A 155 -6.39 11.17 -1.89
N GLU A 156 -5.97 11.73 -3.03
CA GLU A 156 -6.14 11.08 -4.34
C GLU A 156 -5.48 9.70 -4.37
N ILE A 157 -4.27 9.58 -3.82
CA ILE A 157 -3.55 8.30 -3.68
C ILE A 157 -4.30 7.34 -2.75
N LEU A 158 -4.71 7.81 -1.56
CA LEU A 158 -5.44 6.97 -0.61
C LEU A 158 -6.75 6.43 -1.20
N HIS A 159 -7.58 7.31 -1.78
CA HIS A 159 -8.84 6.87 -2.40
C HIS A 159 -8.61 6.02 -3.66
N SER A 160 -7.55 6.27 -4.44
CA SER A 160 -7.15 5.40 -5.55
C SER A 160 -6.74 4.01 -5.09
N THR A 161 -6.10 3.92 -3.92
CA THR A 161 -5.71 2.65 -3.27
C THR A 161 -6.93 1.88 -2.81
N ILE A 162 -7.85 2.53 -2.08
CA ILE A 162 -9.11 1.91 -1.64
C ILE A 162 -9.92 1.40 -2.86
N ARG A 163 -10.06 2.21 -3.92
CA ARG A 163 -10.77 1.79 -5.14
C ARG A 163 -10.15 0.55 -5.80
N LYS A 164 -8.83 0.41 -5.76
CA LYS A 164 -8.15 -0.79 -6.29
C LYS A 164 -8.49 -2.01 -5.45
N MET A 165 -8.45 -1.87 -4.13
CA MET A 165 -8.83 -2.95 -3.21
C MET A 165 -10.29 -3.39 -3.43
N ASN A 166 -11.22 -2.43 -3.53
CA ASN A 166 -12.63 -2.72 -3.79
C ASN A 166 -12.83 -3.44 -5.12
N LYS A 167 -12.15 -2.99 -6.19
CA LYS A 167 -12.20 -3.66 -7.50
C LYS A 167 -11.59 -5.06 -7.47
N HIS A 168 -10.56 -5.30 -6.66
CA HIS A 168 -9.95 -6.61 -6.49
C HIS A 168 -10.96 -7.60 -5.89
N VAL A 169 -11.63 -7.22 -4.80
CA VAL A 169 -12.69 -8.04 -4.17
C VAL A 169 -13.83 -8.33 -5.16
N LEU A 170 -14.36 -7.30 -5.82
CA LEU A 170 -15.44 -7.47 -6.80
C LEU A 170 -15.06 -8.39 -7.96
N LYS A 171 -13.80 -8.33 -8.41
CA LYS A 171 -13.31 -9.18 -9.49
C LYS A 171 -13.31 -10.65 -9.07
N ILE A 172 -12.75 -10.97 -7.91
CA ILE A 172 -12.67 -12.36 -7.42
C ILE A 172 -14.07 -12.91 -7.09
N GLN A 173 -14.93 -12.08 -6.49
CA GLN A 173 -16.34 -12.44 -6.26
C GLN A 173 -17.06 -12.78 -7.57
N LYS A 174 -16.86 -11.98 -8.63
CA LYS A 174 -17.44 -12.26 -9.94
C LYS A 174 -16.91 -13.58 -10.53
N GLU A 175 -15.61 -13.84 -10.41
CA GLU A 175 -15.01 -15.10 -10.87
C GLU A 175 -15.60 -16.31 -10.14
N LEU A 176 -15.85 -16.20 -8.83
CA LEU A 176 -16.51 -17.22 -8.02
C LEU A 176 -17.97 -17.47 -8.46
N GLU A 177 -18.76 -16.41 -8.66
CA GLU A 177 -20.15 -16.54 -9.12
C GLU A 177 -20.22 -17.16 -10.52
N GLU A 178 -19.34 -16.74 -11.44
CA GLU A 178 -19.25 -17.33 -12.78
C GLU A 178 -18.87 -18.81 -12.74
N ALA A 179 -18.06 -19.25 -11.77
CA ALA A 179 -17.71 -20.66 -11.57
C ALA A 179 -18.90 -21.46 -11.01
N LYS A 180 -19.59 -20.93 -9.98
CA LYS A 180 -20.81 -21.53 -9.41
C LYS A 180 -21.93 -21.69 -10.44
N GLU A 181 -22.16 -20.67 -11.28
CA GLU A 181 -23.14 -20.74 -12.36
C GLU A 181 -22.80 -21.84 -13.39
N LYS A 182 -21.52 -22.02 -13.72
CA LYS A 182 -21.09 -23.08 -14.65
C LYS A 182 -21.38 -24.47 -14.07
N LEU A 183 -21.11 -24.69 -12.79
CA LEU A 183 -21.40 -25.95 -12.10
C LEU A 183 -22.91 -26.22 -12.09
N ALA A 184 -23.72 -25.23 -11.72
CA ALA A 184 -25.18 -25.35 -11.72
C ALA A 184 -25.75 -25.68 -13.12
N ARG A 185 -25.19 -25.07 -14.18
CA ARG A 185 -25.57 -25.38 -15.57
C ARG A 185 -25.16 -26.80 -16.00
N GLN A 186 -24.03 -27.31 -15.52
CA GLN A 186 -23.59 -28.68 -15.78
C GLN A 186 -24.51 -29.70 -15.09
N HIS A 187 -24.84 -29.50 -13.81
CA HIS A 187 -25.80 -30.35 -13.10
C HIS A 187 -27.18 -30.37 -13.75
N LYS A 188 -27.66 -29.21 -14.24
CA LYS A 188 -28.95 -29.15 -14.93
C LYS A 188 -28.95 -29.97 -16.23
N ARG A 189 -27.86 -29.95 -17.01
CA ARG A 189 -27.73 -30.75 -18.25
C ARG A 189 -27.63 -32.24 -17.97
N ARG A 190 -27.02 -32.63 -16.85
CA ARG A 190 -26.90 -34.03 -16.42
C ARG A 190 -28.25 -34.65 -16.00
N SER A 191 -29.21 -33.84 -15.56
CA SER A 191 -30.57 -34.31 -15.32
C SER A 191 -31.29 -34.77 -16.60
N ASP A 192 -30.77 -34.41 -17.78
CA ASP A 192 -31.34 -34.74 -19.08
C ASP A 192 -30.56 -35.85 -19.85
N ASP A 193 -29.33 -36.21 -19.43
CA ASP A 193 -28.45 -37.20 -20.11
C ASP A 193 -27.55 -37.99 -19.13
N ASP A 194 -27.56 -39.32 -19.22
CA ASP A 194 -26.95 -40.28 -18.27
C ASP A 194 -25.44 -40.55 -18.56
N ASP A 195 -24.63 -39.49 -18.73
CA ASP A 195 -23.21 -39.60 -19.10
C ASP A 195 -22.25 -39.60 -17.88
N ARG A 196 -21.57 -40.74 -17.65
CA ARG A 196 -20.59 -40.96 -16.56
C ARG A 196 -19.25 -40.24 -16.75
N SER A 197 -19.02 -39.56 -17.88
CA SER A 197 -17.83 -38.73 -18.13
C SER A 197 -17.81 -37.41 -17.34
N SER A 198 -18.96 -36.98 -16.80
CA SER A 198 -19.12 -35.69 -16.11
C SER A 198 -18.52 -35.63 -14.71
N ASP A 199 -18.47 -36.74 -13.97
CA ASP A 199 -18.08 -36.75 -12.54
C ASP A 199 -16.66 -36.20 -12.29
N ARG A 200 -15.71 -36.48 -13.20
CA ARG A 200 -14.34 -35.96 -13.09
C ARG A 200 -14.23 -34.46 -13.37
N LYS A 201 -15.15 -33.91 -14.18
CA LYS A 201 -15.17 -32.48 -14.52
C LYS A 201 -15.86 -31.68 -13.43
N ASP A 202 -16.91 -32.23 -12.83
CA ASP A 202 -17.62 -31.64 -11.69
C ASP A 202 -16.64 -31.49 -10.52
N GLY A 203 -15.89 -32.54 -10.17
CA GLY A 203 -14.89 -32.49 -9.07
C GLY A 203 -13.77 -31.45 -9.28
N ALA A 204 -13.30 -31.25 -10.51
CA ALA A 204 -12.30 -30.21 -10.80
C ALA A 204 -12.88 -28.79 -10.70
N LEU A 205 -14.16 -28.61 -11.02
CA LEU A 205 -14.85 -27.33 -10.93
C LEU A 205 -15.22 -27.00 -9.48
N GLU A 206 -15.58 -28.00 -8.69
CA GLU A 206 -15.79 -27.89 -7.24
C GLU A 206 -14.50 -27.47 -6.52
N GLU A 207 -13.36 -28.11 -6.81
CA GLU A 207 -12.05 -27.72 -6.27
C GLU A 207 -11.66 -26.28 -6.68
N GLN A 208 -12.02 -25.88 -7.91
CA GLN A 208 -11.82 -24.50 -8.36
C GLN A 208 -12.70 -23.51 -7.58
N ILE A 209 -13.96 -23.85 -7.29
CA ILE A 209 -14.89 -23.02 -6.50
C ILE A 209 -14.39 -22.88 -5.07
N GLU A 210 -13.89 -23.96 -4.45
CA GLU A 210 -13.31 -23.92 -3.10
C GLU A 210 -12.12 -22.96 -3.03
N ARG A 211 -11.17 -23.08 -3.97
CA ARG A 211 -10.02 -22.16 -4.07
C ARG A 211 -10.44 -20.70 -4.32
N LEU A 212 -11.51 -20.47 -5.09
CA LEU A 212 -12.03 -19.13 -5.33
C LEU A 212 -12.73 -18.57 -4.09
N GLN A 213 -13.43 -19.42 -3.33
CA GLN A 213 -14.08 -19.05 -2.08
C GLN A 213 -13.04 -18.59 -1.04
N GLU A 214 -11.96 -19.36 -0.85
CA GLU A 214 -10.82 -18.97 0.02
C GLU A 214 -10.20 -17.63 -0.41
N LYS A 215 -10.04 -17.42 -1.72
CA LYS A 215 -9.52 -16.15 -2.26
C LYS A 215 -10.46 -14.97 -2.01
N VAL A 216 -11.78 -15.16 -2.10
CA VAL A 216 -12.76 -14.11 -1.77
C VAL A 216 -12.65 -13.74 -0.29
N GLU A 217 -12.59 -14.73 0.60
CA GLU A 217 -12.49 -14.50 2.05
C GLU A 217 -11.18 -13.76 2.40
N SER A 218 -10.06 -14.19 1.82
CA SER A 218 -8.77 -13.50 1.98
C SER A 218 -8.83 -12.05 1.48
N ALA A 219 -9.37 -11.82 0.27
CA ALA A 219 -9.48 -10.47 -0.28
C ALA A 219 -10.45 -9.58 0.50
N GLN A 220 -11.55 -10.12 1.03
CA GLN A 220 -12.47 -9.39 1.92
C GLN A 220 -11.81 -9.05 3.25
N SER A 221 -11.00 -9.96 3.80
CA SER A 221 -10.20 -9.72 5.00
C SER A 221 -9.19 -8.60 4.78
N GLU A 222 -8.45 -8.61 3.66
CA GLU A 222 -7.54 -7.53 3.28
C GLU A 222 -8.27 -6.19 3.12
N GLN A 223 -9.47 -6.18 2.51
CA GLN A 223 -10.28 -4.98 2.35
C GLN A 223 -10.73 -4.42 3.70
N LYS A 224 -11.24 -5.30 4.57
CA LYS A 224 -11.62 -4.93 5.94
C LYS A 224 -10.42 -4.34 6.69
N ASN A 225 -9.29 -5.04 6.68
CA ASN A 225 -8.07 -4.62 7.37
C ASN A 225 -7.55 -3.27 6.84
N LEU A 226 -7.65 -3.01 5.54
CA LEU A 226 -7.31 -1.70 4.97
C LEU A 226 -8.14 -0.57 5.59
N PHE A 227 -9.46 -0.74 5.70
CA PHE A 227 -10.32 0.25 6.35
C PHE A 227 -10.00 0.39 7.84
N LEU A 228 -9.78 -0.71 8.55
CA LEU A 228 -9.41 -0.68 9.97
C LEU A 228 -8.11 0.11 10.19
N VAL A 229 -7.07 -0.14 9.38
CA VAL A 229 -5.80 0.61 9.45
C VAL A 229 -6.04 2.10 9.20
N ILE A 230 -6.83 2.47 8.19
CA ILE A 230 -7.13 3.87 7.89
C ILE A 230 -7.84 4.53 9.08
N PHE A 231 -8.87 3.90 9.64
CA PHE A 231 -9.60 4.44 10.77
C PHE A 231 -8.75 4.53 12.04
N GLN A 232 -7.95 3.51 12.35
CA GLN A 232 -7.01 3.52 13.47
C GLN A 232 -6.02 4.69 13.35
N ARG A 233 -5.47 4.92 12.15
CA ARG A 233 -4.54 6.04 11.92
C ARG A 233 -5.22 7.39 12.07
N PHE A 234 -6.44 7.56 11.56
CA PHE A 234 -7.22 8.79 11.79
C PHE A 234 -7.52 9.03 13.26
N ILE A 235 -8.01 8.01 13.97
CA ILE A 235 -8.30 8.09 15.40
C ILE A 235 -7.04 8.52 16.16
N MET A 236 -5.91 7.84 15.91
CA MET A 236 -4.63 8.14 16.56
C MET A 236 -4.22 9.60 16.40
N ILE A 237 -4.16 10.13 15.17
CA ILE A 237 -3.68 11.51 14.94
C ILE A 237 -4.68 12.58 15.39
N LEU A 238 -5.99 12.29 15.33
CA LEU A 238 -7.02 13.21 15.82
C LEU A 238 -7.00 13.27 17.35
N THR A 239 -6.89 12.11 18.02
CA THR A 239 -6.75 12.03 19.47
C THR A 239 -5.47 12.74 19.94
N GLU A 240 -4.33 12.54 19.27
CA GLU A 240 -3.09 13.24 19.58
C GLU A 240 -3.26 14.77 19.49
N HIS A 241 -3.91 15.26 18.43
CA HIS A 241 -4.17 16.69 18.26
C HIS A 241 -5.12 17.24 19.34
N LEU A 242 -6.20 16.53 19.65
CA LEU A 242 -7.17 16.93 20.67
C LEU A 242 -6.53 17.01 22.06
N ALA A 243 -5.77 15.98 22.45
CA ALA A 243 -5.04 15.95 23.71
C ALA A 243 -4.00 17.06 23.82
N ARG A 244 -3.28 17.37 22.72
CA ARG A 244 -2.34 18.49 22.68
C ARG A 244 -3.05 19.84 22.83
N CYS A 245 -4.17 20.04 22.14
CA CYS A 245 -4.95 21.27 22.25
C CYS A 245 -5.50 21.49 23.67
N GLU A 246 -5.97 20.42 24.33
CA GLU A 246 -6.42 20.48 25.71
C GLU A 246 -5.27 20.82 26.67
N THR A 247 -4.12 20.16 26.52
CA THR A 247 -2.92 20.39 27.35
C THR A 247 -2.38 21.82 27.20
N ASP A 248 -2.31 22.32 25.97
CA ASP A 248 -1.73 23.63 25.67
C ASP A 248 -2.74 24.78 25.82
N GLY A 249 -4.02 24.48 26.08
CA GLY A 249 -5.10 25.48 26.10
C GLY A 249 -5.30 26.19 24.75
N THR A 250 -5.02 25.50 23.64
CA THR A 250 -5.10 26.06 22.28
C THR A 250 -6.39 25.64 21.57
N SER A 251 -6.77 26.38 20.52
CA SER A 251 -7.98 26.08 19.75
C SER A 251 -7.85 24.75 19.00
N ILE A 252 -8.84 23.86 19.19
CA ILE A 252 -8.98 22.61 18.42
C ILE A 252 -9.18 22.89 16.93
N LEU A 253 -9.96 23.94 16.61
CA LEU A 253 -10.44 24.26 15.26
C LEU A 253 -9.36 24.93 14.40
N THR A 254 -8.31 24.18 14.11
CA THR A 254 -7.23 24.59 13.20
C THR A 254 -7.55 24.21 11.75
N PRO A 255 -6.91 24.84 10.74
CA PRO A 255 -7.03 24.41 9.35
C PRO A 255 -6.63 22.95 9.13
N TRP A 256 -5.61 22.48 9.86
CA TRP A 256 -5.19 21.07 9.82
C TRP A 256 -6.28 20.15 10.36
N TYR A 257 -6.87 20.48 11.51
CA TYR A 257 -7.94 19.70 12.12
C TYR A 257 -9.16 19.63 11.21
N LYS A 258 -9.59 20.77 10.64
CA LYS A 258 -10.68 20.83 9.66
C LYS A 258 -10.44 19.88 8.50
N ASN A 259 -9.26 19.94 7.87
CA ASN A 259 -8.93 19.00 6.79
C ASN A 259 -8.95 17.55 7.30
N CYS A 260 -8.33 17.25 8.43
CA CYS A 260 -8.22 15.87 8.94
C CYS A 260 -9.60 15.26 9.24
N ILE A 261 -10.47 15.97 9.95
CA ILE A 261 -11.80 15.47 10.32
C ILE A 261 -12.73 15.35 9.10
N GLU A 262 -12.64 16.27 8.14
CA GLU A 262 -13.40 16.19 6.88
C GLU A 262 -12.90 15.06 5.97
N ARG A 263 -11.61 14.71 6.03
CA ARG A 263 -11.07 13.56 5.30
C ARG A 263 -11.51 12.23 5.92
N LEU A 264 -11.61 12.14 7.25
CA LEU A 264 -12.26 11.01 7.90
C LEU A 264 -13.71 10.88 7.44
N GLN A 265 -14.47 11.98 7.43
CA GLN A 265 -15.85 12.00 6.93
C GLN A 265 -15.92 11.55 5.46
N GLN A 266 -14.97 11.98 4.63
CA GLN A 266 -14.91 11.61 3.22
C GLN A 266 -14.76 10.10 3.01
N ILE A 267 -14.01 9.38 3.87
CA ILE A 267 -13.88 7.92 3.80
C ILE A 267 -15.27 7.27 3.93
N PHE A 268 -16.05 7.68 4.94
CA PHE A 268 -17.41 7.20 5.14
C PHE A 268 -18.33 7.50 3.96
N LEU A 269 -18.34 8.75 3.49
CA LEU A 269 -19.23 9.18 2.40
C LEU A 269 -18.92 8.46 1.09
N GLN A 270 -17.64 8.30 0.74
CA GLN A 270 -17.25 7.75 -0.56
C GLN A 270 -17.37 6.22 -0.62
N HIS A 271 -17.28 5.52 0.52
CA HIS A 271 -17.25 4.05 0.57
C HIS A 271 -18.34 3.46 1.48
N HIS A 272 -19.43 4.19 1.70
CA HIS A 272 -20.49 3.85 2.65
C HIS A 272 -21.00 2.40 2.50
N GLN A 273 -21.28 1.96 1.28
CA GLN A 273 -21.83 0.62 1.00
C GLN A 273 -20.92 -0.53 1.48
N ILE A 274 -19.61 -0.31 1.44
CA ILE A 274 -18.62 -1.31 1.85
C ILE A 274 -18.42 -1.24 3.35
N ILE A 275 -18.28 -0.02 3.89
CA ILE A 275 -18.09 0.21 5.32
C ILE A 275 -19.27 -0.32 6.14
N GLN A 276 -20.49 -0.26 5.61
CA GLN A 276 -21.68 -0.85 6.23
C GLN A 276 -21.53 -2.34 6.58
N GLN A 277 -20.76 -3.09 5.80
CA GLN A 277 -20.51 -4.52 6.06
C GLN A 277 -19.66 -4.75 7.30
N TYR A 278 -18.99 -3.71 7.79
CA TYR A 278 -18.05 -3.77 8.92
C TYR A 278 -18.56 -3.03 10.16
N MET A 279 -19.81 -2.55 10.16
CA MET A 279 -20.40 -1.75 11.25
C MET A 279 -20.14 -2.34 12.63
N MET A 280 -20.47 -3.62 12.82
CA MET A 280 -20.31 -4.26 14.12
C MET A 280 -18.85 -4.35 14.58
N THR A 281 -17.88 -4.42 13.66
CA THR A 281 -16.46 -4.35 14.03
C THR A 281 -16.07 -2.91 14.40
N LEU A 282 -16.56 -1.93 13.65
CA LEU A 282 -16.24 -0.52 13.87
C LEU A 282 -16.80 -0.02 15.20
N GLU A 283 -18.05 -0.33 15.52
CA GLU A 283 -18.73 0.04 16.78
C GLU A 283 -18.03 -0.57 18.00
N ASN A 284 -17.68 -1.86 17.91
CA ASN A 284 -17.15 -2.59 19.07
C ASN A 284 -15.64 -2.37 19.30
N LEU A 285 -14.86 -2.07 18.25
CA LEU A 285 -13.39 -2.04 18.35
C LEU A 285 -12.75 -0.67 18.13
N LEU A 286 -13.37 0.24 17.37
CA LEU A 286 -12.73 1.50 16.98
C LEU A 286 -13.49 2.74 17.44
N PHE A 287 -14.80 2.81 17.18
CA PHE A 287 -15.66 3.94 17.48
C PHE A 287 -16.53 3.65 18.71
N THR A 288 -15.86 3.34 19.82
CA THR A 288 -16.51 3.04 21.10
C THR A 288 -16.94 4.32 21.83
N ALA A 289 -17.73 4.17 22.89
CA ALA A 289 -18.20 5.29 23.71
C ALA A 289 -17.07 6.04 24.45
N GLU A 290 -15.87 5.45 24.53
CA GLU A 290 -14.69 6.06 25.16
C GLU A 290 -13.93 7.00 24.21
N LEU A 291 -14.23 6.93 22.91
CA LEU A 291 -13.60 7.80 21.92
C LEU A 291 -14.07 9.23 22.07
N ASP A 292 -13.18 10.20 21.82
CA ASP A 292 -13.49 11.62 21.91
C ASP A 292 -14.77 11.97 21.11
N PRO A 293 -15.72 12.75 21.68
CA PRO A 293 -16.99 13.06 21.05
C PRO A 293 -16.87 13.68 19.65
N HIS A 294 -15.80 14.42 19.38
CA HIS A 294 -15.60 15.04 18.06
C HIS A 294 -15.35 14.01 16.96
N ILE A 295 -14.59 12.96 17.27
CA ILE A 295 -14.30 11.87 16.34
C ILE A 295 -15.52 10.97 16.23
N LEU A 296 -16.12 10.61 17.37
CA LEU A 296 -17.30 9.76 17.44
C LEU A 296 -18.50 10.37 16.69
N ALA A 297 -18.65 11.69 16.73
CA ALA A 297 -19.70 12.41 16.00
C ALA A 297 -19.67 12.15 14.48
N VAL A 298 -18.49 12.00 13.87
CA VAL A 298 -18.38 11.67 12.43
C VAL A 298 -18.97 10.29 12.14
N PHE A 299 -18.70 9.32 13.02
CA PHE A 299 -19.25 7.98 12.90
C PHE A 299 -20.76 7.94 13.15
N GLN A 300 -21.27 8.69 14.14
CA GLN A 300 -22.70 8.82 14.40
C GLN A 300 -23.45 9.47 13.24
N GLN A 301 -22.87 10.52 12.62
CA GLN A 301 -23.42 11.14 11.41
C GLN A 301 -23.53 10.13 10.26
N PHE A 302 -22.51 9.29 10.08
CA PHE A 302 -22.54 8.21 9.10
C PHE A 302 -23.67 7.20 9.39
N CYS A 303 -23.84 6.78 10.65
CA CYS A 303 -24.93 5.90 11.06
C CYS A 303 -26.30 6.51 10.74
N ALA A 304 -26.46 7.82 10.98
CA ALA A 304 -27.70 8.56 10.74
C ALA A 304 -28.09 8.65 9.25
N LEU A 305 -27.17 8.42 8.30
CA LEU A 305 -27.52 8.35 6.87
C LEU A 305 -28.38 7.12 6.52
N GLN A 306 -28.54 6.18 7.44
CA GLN A 306 -29.24 4.90 7.24
C GLN A 306 -30.31 4.62 8.31
N ALA A 307 -30.41 5.48 9.34
CA ALA A 307 -31.47 5.41 10.36
C ALA A 307 -32.76 6.03 9.83
#